data_AF-A0A1I5WZT4-F1
#
_entry.id   AF-A0A1I5WZT4-F1
#
_cell.length_a   1.000
_cell.length_b   1.000
_cell.length_c   1.000
_cell.angle_alpha   90.00
_cell.angle_beta   90.00
_cell.angle_gamma   90.00
#
_symmetry.space_group_name_H-M   'P 1'
#
loop_
_entity.id
_entity.type
_entity.pdbx_description
1 polymer ?
#
loop_
_entity_poly.entity_id
_entity_poly.type
_entity_poly.pdbx_seq_one_letter_code
_entity_poly.pdbx_strand_id
1 'polypeptide(L)'
;MSQKVIITCAVTGGGAAVLTKHPNIPKTPAQIADAALEAAKAGAAVVHLHVRDPETGAPSNRFDLYDQVVKRVRDAATDVVINLTSGMDGELVLDSIDPLKIGAATTLKTPLGRCLHAVKLQPELSSLDCGTMAYGERIFVARMSDVRELAKLMREAGVKPELECFDLGHIEIAKRLISEHAVQDPPLFQFCLGTGNGAPAVPIAVQAMRDLLPPGAVWGGFGCAADEMRMVGQLVAMGGHVRVGLEDNIYLRRGVLASNAELVDNAVGIIERMGASVATPAEARAILGVEKRG
;
A
#
# COMPACT_ATOMS: atom_id res chain seq x y z
N MET A 1 4.85 15.71 23.47
CA MET A 1 3.53 15.36 22.90
C MET A 1 3.59 13.90 22.47
N SER A 2 2.52 13.13 22.68
CA SER A 2 2.45 11.72 22.23
C SER A 2 2.57 11.66 20.70
N GLN A 3 3.32 10.69 20.18
CA GLN A 3 3.45 10.49 18.73
C GLN A 3 2.07 10.23 18.12
N LYS A 4 1.78 10.89 16.99
CA LYS A 4 0.59 10.65 16.18
C LYS A 4 0.91 9.63 15.11
N VAL A 5 0.34 8.44 15.22
CA VAL A 5 0.60 7.29 14.35
C VAL A 5 -0.49 7.21 13.29
N ILE A 6 -0.10 7.31 12.02
CA ILE A 6 -0.98 7.03 10.89
C ILE A 6 -1.19 5.52 10.82
N ILE A 7 -2.46 5.11 10.73
CA ILE A 7 -2.87 3.76 10.35
C ILE A 7 -3.38 3.81 8.92
N THR A 8 -2.72 3.07 8.03
CA THR A 8 -3.22 2.76 6.69
C THR A 8 -3.97 1.43 6.72
N CYS A 9 -5.20 1.40 6.19
CA CYS A 9 -5.93 0.15 6.01
C CYS A 9 -5.91 -0.30 4.54
N ALA A 10 -5.25 -1.43 4.26
CA ALA A 10 -5.20 -2.04 2.94
C ALA A 10 -6.36 -3.04 2.76
N VAL A 11 -7.40 -2.60 2.08
CA VAL A 11 -8.75 -3.15 2.31
C VAL A 11 -9.03 -4.48 1.62
N THR A 12 -8.30 -4.82 0.54
CA THR A 12 -8.61 -6.00 -0.27
C THR A 12 -7.42 -6.62 -1.00
N GLY A 13 -6.51 -5.83 -1.57
CA GLY A 13 -5.34 -6.33 -2.30
C GLY A 13 -5.56 -6.94 -3.68
N GLY A 14 -4.45 -7.40 -4.25
CA GLY A 14 -4.36 -8.03 -5.57
C GLY A 14 -4.13 -9.55 -5.55
N GLY A 15 -4.16 -10.21 -4.39
CA GLY A 15 -4.01 -11.66 -4.32
C GLY A 15 -5.33 -12.38 -4.61
N ALA A 16 -5.36 -13.33 -5.55
CA ALA A 16 -6.56 -14.17 -5.80
C ALA A 16 -6.70 -15.32 -4.80
N ALA A 17 -5.59 -15.82 -4.25
CA ALA A 17 -5.55 -16.97 -3.33
C ALA A 17 -6.30 -16.74 -2.00
N VAL A 18 -6.59 -15.48 -1.67
CA VAL A 18 -7.33 -15.11 -0.45
C VAL A 18 -8.83 -15.40 -0.56
N LEU A 19 -9.38 -15.37 -1.77
CA LEU A 19 -10.82 -15.51 -2.02
C LEU A 19 -11.37 -16.87 -1.61
N THR A 20 -10.54 -17.92 -1.68
CA THR A 20 -10.92 -19.27 -1.25
C THR A 20 -10.79 -19.48 0.26
N LYS A 21 -10.13 -18.56 0.97
CA LYS A 21 -9.85 -18.66 2.40
C LYS A 21 -10.74 -17.78 3.26
N HIS A 22 -11.21 -16.66 2.70
CA HIS A 22 -12.02 -15.68 3.42
C HIS A 22 -13.26 -15.30 2.60
N PRO A 23 -14.48 -15.68 3.05
CA PRO A 23 -15.69 -15.54 2.24
C PRO A 23 -16.14 -14.08 2.04
N ASN A 24 -15.71 -13.18 2.94
CA ASN A 24 -16.14 -11.78 2.97
C ASN A 24 -15.05 -10.81 2.46
N ILE A 25 -14.12 -11.27 1.61
CA ILE A 25 -13.14 -10.35 1.00
C ILE A 25 -13.89 -9.34 0.12
N PRO A 26 -13.69 -8.02 0.31
CA PRO A 26 -14.38 -7.02 -0.50
C PRO A 26 -13.97 -7.14 -1.97
N LYS A 27 -14.94 -7.41 -2.87
CA LYS A 27 -14.65 -7.59 -4.30
C LYS A 27 -15.35 -6.58 -5.22
N THR A 28 -16.58 -6.19 -4.90
CA THR A 28 -17.30 -5.19 -5.70
C THR A 28 -16.89 -3.78 -5.29
N PRO A 29 -17.03 -2.76 -6.17
CA PRO A 29 -16.75 -1.38 -5.80
C PRO A 29 -17.51 -0.89 -4.56
N ALA A 30 -18.77 -1.33 -4.38
CA ALA A 30 -19.56 -1.01 -3.19
C ALA A 30 -18.93 -1.61 -1.92
N GLN A 31 -18.64 -2.91 -1.94
CA GLN A 31 -18.01 -3.58 -0.78
C GLN A 31 -16.64 -2.99 -0.42
N ILE A 32 -15.83 -2.64 -1.42
CA ILE A 32 -14.51 -2.05 -1.21
C ILE A 32 -14.64 -0.66 -0.57
N ALA A 33 -15.56 0.17 -1.07
CA ALA A 33 -15.82 1.48 -0.48
C ALA A 33 -16.39 1.37 0.95
N ASP A 34 -17.36 0.47 1.17
CA ASP A 34 -17.94 0.26 2.50
C ASP A 34 -16.87 -0.19 3.51
N ALA A 35 -16.03 -1.16 3.14
CA ALA A 35 -14.93 -1.63 3.98
C ALA A 35 -13.89 -0.54 4.28
N ALA A 36 -13.60 0.33 3.31
CA ALA A 36 -12.72 1.48 3.50
C ALA A 36 -13.31 2.49 4.51
N LEU A 37 -14.60 2.77 4.42
CA LEU A 37 -15.29 3.69 5.34
C LEU A 37 -15.46 3.10 6.74
N GLU A 38 -15.68 1.79 6.85
CA GLU A 38 -15.68 1.06 8.13
C GLU A 38 -14.30 1.10 8.79
N ALA A 39 -13.23 0.88 8.03
CA ALA A 39 -11.86 1.02 8.50
C ALA A 39 -11.57 2.46 8.98
N ALA A 40 -12.01 3.47 8.24
CA ALA A 40 -11.85 4.87 8.63
C ALA A 40 -12.58 5.19 9.94
N LYS A 41 -13.82 4.71 10.11
CA LYS A 41 -14.58 4.84 11.37
C LYS A 41 -13.92 4.14 12.55
N ALA A 42 -13.19 3.06 12.30
CA ALA A 42 -12.42 2.34 13.31
C ALA A 42 -11.10 3.03 13.68
N GLY A 43 -10.64 4.02 12.91
CA GLY A 43 -9.43 4.81 13.21
C GLY A 43 -8.37 4.83 12.11
N ALA A 44 -8.62 4.21 10.95
CA ALA A 44 -7.69 4.33 9.82
C ALA A 44 -7.72 5.76 9.26
N ALA A 45 -6.55 6.38 9.16
CA ALA A 45 -6.42 7.71 8.59
C ALA A 45 -6.28 7.67 7.06
N VAL A 46 -5.76 6.56 6.54
CA VAL A 46 -5.50 6.29 5.13
C VAL A 46 -6.15 4.96 4.75
N VAL A 47 -6.71 4.86 3.54
CA VAL A 47 -7.13 3.59 2.95
C VAL A 47 -6.34 3.32 1.68
N HIS A 48 -5.72 2.15 1.61
CA HIS A 48 -5.04 1.66 0.42
C HIS A 48 -5.98 0.76 -0.38
N LEU A 49 -6.21 1.13 -1.63
CA LEU A 49 -7.28 0.59 -2.45
C LEU A 49 -6.74 -0.10 -3.70
N HIS A 50 -7.13 -1.37 -3.83
CA HIS A 50 -7.15 -2.14 -5.07
C HIS A 50 -8.61 -2.27 -5.54
N VAL A 51 -8.79 -2.65 -6.81
CA VAL A 51 -10.10 -3.13 -7.31
C VAL A 51 -10.00 -4.56 -7.81
N ARG A 52 -11.15 -5.22 -7.83
CA ARG A 52 -11.29 -6.61 -8.26
C ARG A 52 -12.40 -6.71 -9.28
N ASP A 53 -12.33 -7.74 -10.10
CA ASP A 53 -13.45 -8.14 -10.93
C ASP A 53 -14.68 -8.44 -10.03
N PRO A 54 -15.82 -7.76 -10.21
CA PRO A 54 -16.94 -7.86 -9.27
C PRO A 54 -17.56 -9.27 -9.20
N GLU A 55 -17.47 -10.04 -10.28
CA GLU A 55 -18.07 -11.37 -10.37
C GLU A 55 -17.13 -12.40 -9.74
N THR A 56 -15.91 -12.47 -10.25
CA THR A 56 -14.91 -13.50 -9.94
C THR A 56 -14.04 -13.17 -8.74
N GLY A 57 -13.90 -11.89 -8.38
CA GLY A 57 -12.95 -11.40 -7.38
C GLY A 57 -11.50 -11.35 -7.86
N ALA A 58 -11.22 -11.71 -9.12
CA ALA A 58 -9.88 -11.68 -9.69
C ALA A 58 -9.29 -10.25 -9.64
N PRO A 59 -7.97 -10.10 -9.56
CA PRO A 59 -7.34 -8.78 -9.54
C PRO A 59 -7.69 -8.00 -10.80
N SER A 60 -8.00 -6.72 -10.66
CA SER A 60 -8.38 -5.87 -11.78
C SER A 60 -7.70 -4.51 -11.71
N ASN A 61 -7.29 -3.99 -12.85
CA ASN A 61 -6.80 -2.62 -12.98
C ASN A 61 -7.71 -1.77 -13.88
N ARG A 62 -9.02 -2.08 -13.93
CA ARG A 62 -9.95 -1.32 -14.76
C ARG A 62 -10.29 0.03 -14.13
N PHE A 63 -10.18 1.08 -14.93
CA PHE A 63 -10.44 2.45 -14.52
C PHE A 63 -11.87 2.66 -13.97
N ASP A 64 -12.88 2.09 -14.63
CA ASP A 64 -14.29 2.26 -14.26
C ASP A 64 -14.60 1.76 -12.84
N LEU A 65 -13.86 0.76 -12.37
CA LEU A 65 -14.01 0.22 -11.02
C LEU A 65 -13.37 1.14 -9.98
N TYR A 66 -12.19 1.69 -10.26
CA TYR A 66 -11.55 2.68 -9.38
C TYR A 66 -12.40 3.94 -9.26
N ASP A 67 -12.93 4.44 -10.37
CA ASP A 67 -13.80 5.61 -10.39
C ASP A 67 -15.04 5.41 -9.49
N GLN A 68 -15.68 4.24 -9.59
CA GLN A 68 -16.82 3.89 -8.73
C GLN A 68 -16.45 3.83 -7.24
N VAL A 69 -15.31 3.23 -6.87
CA VAL A 69 -14.85 3.17 -5.48
C VAL A 69 -14.55 4.58 -4.96
N VAL A 70 -13.70 5.33 -5.67
CA VAL A 70 -13.24 6.66 -5.25
C VAL A 70 -14.41 7.63 -5.14
N LYS A 71 -15.35 7.60 -6.08
CA LYS A 71 -16.58 8.41 -6.02
C LYS A 71 -17.37 8.10 -4.74
N ARG A 72 -17.59 6.83 -4.42
CA ARG A 72 -18.33 6.42 -3.21
C ARG A 72 -17.63 6.86 -1.93
N VAL A 73 -16.31 6.74 -1.86
CA VAL A 73 -15.53 7.16 -0.67
C VAL A 73 -15.58 8.68 -0.51
N ARG A 74 -15.43 9.45 -1.59
CA ARG A 74 -15.51 10.93 -1.55
C ARG A 74 -16.91 11.47 -1.24
N ASP A 75 -17.96 10.80 -1.72
CA ASP A 75 -19.35 11.19 -1.45
C ASP A 75 -19.79 10.89 0.00
N ALA A 76 -19.02 10.09 0.74
CA ALA A 76 -19.36 9.70 2.10
C ALA A 76 -19.08 10.83 3.11
N ALA A 77 -19.84 10.85 4.21
CA ALA A 77 -19.63 11.78 5.31
C ALA A 77 -18.35 11.47 6.13
N THR A 78 -17.82 10.25 6.02
CA THR A 78 -16.60 9.83 6.70
C THR A 78 -15.39 10.26 5.88
N ASP A 79 -14.54 11.12 6.46
CA ASP A 79 -13.29 11.55 5.84
C ASP A 79 -12.21 10.47 5.97
N VAL A 80 -11.39 10.32 4.94
CA VAL A 80 -10.22 9.42 4.90
C VAL A 80 -9.28 9.85 3.78
N VAL A 81 -7.98 9.63 3.94
CA VAL A 81 -6.99 9.84 2.86
C VAL A 81 -7.03 8.64 1.91
N ILE A 82 -7.10 8.90 0.61
CA ILE A 82 -7.15 7.84 -0.40
C ILE A 82 -5.73 7.57 -0.92
N ASN A 83 -5.30 6.30 -0.84
CA ASN A 83 -4.12 5.77 -1.50
C ASN A 83 -4.55 4.73 -2.56
N LEU A 84 -4.27 4.99 -3.83
CA LEU A 84 -4.56 4.03 -4.91
C LEU A 84 -3.29 3.27 -5.31
N THR A 85 -3.38 1.95 -5.42
CA THR A 85 -2.24 1.15 -5.89
C THR A 85 -1.78 1.54 -7.30
N SER A 86 -0.48 1.60 -7.57
CA SER A 86 0.08 1.54 -8.94
C SER A 86 1.05 0.36 -9.11
N GLY A 87 0.99 -0.62 -8.20
CA GLY A 87 1.74 -1.88 -8.24
C GLY A 87 1.12 -2.93 -9.17
N MET A 88 -0.09 -2.71 -9.71
CA MET A 88 -0.70 -3.66 -10.64
C MET A 88 -0.06 -3.61 -12.03
N ASP A 89 -0.24 -4.71 -12.78
CA ASP A 89 0.21 -4.84 -14.16
C ASP A 89 1.73 -4.59 -14.34
N GLY A 90 2.53 -4.96 -13.32
CA GLY A 90 3.99 -4.88 -13.32
C GLY A 90 4.69 -6.23 -13.48
N GLU A 91 3.96 -7.31 -13.74
CA GLU A 91 4.52 -8.67 -13.65
C GLU A 91 4.94 -9.23 -15.02
N LEU A 92 6.15 -9.75 -15.08
CA LEU A 92 6.73 -10.50 -16.18
C LEU A 92 6.89 -11.97 -15.78
N VAL A 93 6.41 -12.87 -16.64
CA VAL A 93 6.62 -14.31 -16.51
C VAL A 93 7.46 -14.77 -17.69
N LEU A 94 8.52 -15.52 -17.41
CA LEU A 94 9.39 -16.11 -18.43
C LEU A 94 9.22 -17.63 -18.43
N ASP A 95 9.32 -18.24 -19.60
CA ASP A 95 9.31 -19.70 -19.73
C ASP A 95 10.58 -20.30 -19.11
N SER A 96 10.44 -21.41 -18.38
CA SER A 96 11.57 -22.02 -17.65
C SER A 96 12.51 -22.83 -18.53
N ILE A 97 12.11 -23.16 -19.76
CA ILE A 97 12.91 -23.92 -20.73
C ILE A 97 13.53 -22.98 -21.76
N ASP A 98 12.75 -22.01 -22.24
CA ASP A 98 13.19 -20.95 -23.15
C ASP A 98 13.10 -19.57 -22.47
N PRO A 99 14.15 -19.11 -21.77
CA PRO A 99 14.08 -17.95 -20.87
C PRO A 99 13.88 -16.60 -21.60
N LEU A 100 13.93 -16.57 -22.93
CA LEU A 100 13.59 -15.39 -23.72
C LEU A 100 12.12 -15.33 -24.11
N LYS A 101 11.37 -16.42 -23.91
CA LYS A 101 9.94 -16.50 -24.21
C LYS A 101 9.10 -15.96 -23.06
N ILE A 102 8.25 -14.99 -23.38
CA ILE A 102 7.29 -14.40 -22.45
C ILE A 102 6.14 -15.38 -22.21
N GLY A 103 5.89 -15.70 -20.93
CA GLY A 103 4.78 -16.54 -20.48
C GLY A 103 3.43 -15.81 -20.53
N ALA A 104 2.37 -16.57 -20.77
CA ALA A 104 1.00 -16.06 -20.94
C ALA A 104 0.42 -15.36 -19.70
N ALA A 105 1.01 -15.58 -18.52
CA ALA A 105 0.61 -14.94 -17.27
C ALA A 105 1.24 -13.55 -17.07
N THR A 106 2.04 -13.06 -18.02
CA THR A 106 2.61 -11.70 -17.99
C THR A 106 1.52 -10.65 -18.07
N THR A 107 1.54 -9.71 -17.12
CA THR A 107 0.59 -8.58 -17.04
C THR A 107 1.26 -7.22 -17.28
N LEU A 108 2.58 -7.21 -17.49
CA LEU A 108 3.40 -6.00 -17.64
C LEU A 108 2.83 -4.98 -18.65
N LYS A 109 2.39 -3.83 -18.13
CA LYS A 109 1.96 -2.65 -18.89
C LYS A 109 3.00 -1.51 -18.83
N THR A 110 2.77 -0.49 -19.66
CA THR A 110 3.53 0.77 -19.60
C THR A 110 3.30 1.49 -18.26
N PRO A 111 4.22 2.39 -17.84
CA PRO A 111 4.03 3.24 -16.66
C PRO A 111 2.65 3.92 -16.60
N LEU A 112 2.22 4.58 -17.68
CA LEU A 112 0.89 5.20 -17.75
C LEU A 112 -0.24 4.17 -17.62
N GLY A 113 -0.11 2.99 -18.23
CA GLY A 113 -1.11 1.93 -18.12
C GLY A 113 -1.27 1.40 -16.69
N ARG A 114 -0.21 1.48 -15.87
CA ARG A 114 -0.22 1.04 -14.47
C ARG A 114 -0.83 2.06 -13.52
N CYS A 115 -0.69 3.36 -13.79
CA CYS A 115 -1.15 4.44 -12.91
C CYS A 115 -2.25 5.35 -13.50
N LEU A 116 -2.89 4.97 -14.62
CA LEU A 116 -3.89 5.79 -15.31
C LEU A 116 -5.01 6.30 -14.39
N HIS A 117 -5.48 5.44 -13.48
CA HIS A 117 -6.51 5.77 -12.50
C HIS A 117 -6.01 6.79 -11.48
N ALA A 118 -4.78 6.68 -10.98
CA ALA A 118 -4.20 7.68 -10.09
C ALA A 118 -4.09 9.04 -10.80
N VAL A 119 -3.63 9.06 -12.05
CA VAL A 119 -3.51 10.30 -12.85
C VAL A 119 -4.87 10.98 -13.06
N LYS A 120 -5.90 10.19 -13.39
CA LYS A 120 -7.23 10.73 -13.71
C LYS A 120 -8.09 11.06 -12.48
N LEU A 121 -8.01 10.26 -11.42
CA LEU A 121 -8.82 10.42 -10.21
C LEU A 121 -8.16 11.32 -9.18
N GLN A 122 -6.85 11.54 -9.29
CA GLN A 122 -6.05 12.44 -8.45
C GLN A 122 -6.31 12.20 -6.95
N PRO A 123 -6.08 10.98 -6.43
CA PRO A 123 -6.11 10.73 -4.99
C PRO A 123 -5.00 11.53 -4.28
N GLU A 124 -5.03 11.63 -2.95
CA GLU A 124 -3.91 12.23 -2.22
C GLU A 124 -2.61 11.43 -2.40
N LEU A 125 -2.71 10.09 -2.38
CA LEU A 125 -1.59 9.16 -2.46
C LEU A 125 -1.77 8.14 -3.58
N SER A 126 -0.65 7.64 -4.09
CA SER A 126 -0.62 6.40 -4.87
C SER A 126 0.64 5.61 -4.60
N SER A 127 0.54 4.29 -4.43
CA SER A 127 1.69 3.45 -4.17
C SER A 127 2.62 3.32 -5.39
N LEU A 128 3.92 3.35 -5.16
CA LEU A 128 4.96 3.20 -6.17
C LEU A 128 6.00 2.18 -5.70
N ASP A 129 5.96 0.99 -6.30
CA ASP A 129 6.88 -0.11 -6.02
C ASP A 129 8.29 0.20 -6.54
N CYS A 130 9.21 0.47 -5.61
CA CYS A 130 10.53 1.02 -5.86
C CYS A 130 11.57 -0.04 -6.24
N GLY A 131 11.32 -0.91 -7.22
CA GLY A 131 12.38 -1.78 -7.72
C GLY A 131 11.93 -3.10 -8.31
N THR A 132 12.80 -3.69 -9.12
CA THR A 132 12.56 -4.99 -9.75
C THR A 132 12.93 -6.10 -8.80
N MET A 133 12.05 -7.08 -8.60
CA MET A 133 12.29 -8.21 -7.70
C MET A 133 11.64 -9.49 -8.18
N ALA A 134 12.15 -10.63 -7.70
CA ALA A 134 11.46 -11.90 -7.84
C ALA A 134 10.26 -11.93 -6.88
N TYR A 135 9.13 -12.41 -7.39
CA TYR A 135 7.88 -12.57 -6.66
C TYR A 135 7.33 -13.96 -6.90
N GLY A 136 7.89 -14.94 -6.18
CA GLY A 136 7.70 -16.36 -6.49
C GLY A 136 8.25 -16.68 -7.89
N GLU A 137 7.40 -17.23 -8.76
CA GLU A 137 7.76 -17.59 -10.15
C GLU A 137 7.70 -16.41 -11.14
N ARG A 138 7.33 -15.22 -10.65
CA ARG A 138 7.13 -14.02 -11.48
C ARG A 138 8.23 -13.00 -11.17
N ILE A 139 8.50 -12.12 -12.12
CA ILE A 139 9.39 -10.97 -11.94
C ILE A 139 8.50 -9.73 -11.88
N PHE A 140 8.54 -9.01 -10.77
CA PHE A 140 7.97 -7.67 -10.74
C PHE A 140 8.96 -6.70 -11.40
N VAL A 141 8.51 -5.98 -12.42
CA VAL A 141 9.34 -5.07 -13.21
C VAL A 141 9.08 -3.63 -12.80
N ALA A 142 10.12 -3.00 -12.26
CA ALA A 142 10.17 -1.58 -11.97
C ALA A 142 11.60 -1.09 -12.19
N ARG A 143 11.98 -0.92 -13.46
CA ARG A 143 13.29 -0.40 -13.84
C ARG A 143 13.35 1.09 -13.50
N MET A 144 14.55 1.67 -13.39
CA MET A 144 14.72 3.12 -13.18
C MET A 144 13.94 3.97 -14.20
N SER A 145 13.83 3.54 -15.46
CA SER A 145 13.01 4.23 -16.47
C SER A 145 11.52 4.22 -16.13
N ASP A 146 11.03 3.11 -15.59
CA ASP A 146 9.62 2.91 -15.29
C ASP A 146 9.23 3.70 -14.05
N VAL A 147 10.02 3.60 -12.97
CA VAL A 147 9.75 4.33 -11.72
C VAL A 147 9.90 5.84 -11.87
N ARG A 148 10.81 6.31 -12.74
CA ARG A 148 10.90 7.75 -13.08
C ARG A 148 9.64 8.24 -13.78
N GLU A 149 9.15 7.49 -14.77
CA GLU A 149 7.95 7.89 -15.50
C GLU A 149 6.71 7.82 -14.61
N LEU A 150 6.57 6.79 -13.77
CA LEU A 150 5.50 6.71 -12.77
C LEU A 150 5.52 7.91 -11.81
N ALA A 151 6.69 8.20 -11.21
CA ALA A 151 6.84 9.33 -10.29
C ALA A 151 6.54 10.67 -10.98
N LYS A 152 6.99 10.86 -12.22
CA LYS A 152 6.68 12.05 -13.03
C LYS A 152 5.17 12.19 -13.26
N LEU A 153 4.49 11.12 -13.69
CA LEU A 153 3.05 11.15 -13.95
C LEU A 153 2.23 11.45 -12.69
N MET A 154 2.61 10.85 -11.55
CA MET A 154 1.98 11.15 -10.25
C MET A 154 2.21 12.60 -9.85
N ARG A 155 3.45 13.11 -9.97
CA ARG A 155 3.79 14.50 -9.67
C ARG A 155 3.01 15.49 -10.53
N GLU A 156 2.91 15.24 -11.84
CA GLU A 156 2.13 16.08 -12.77
C GLU A 156 0.63 16.07 -12.46
N ALA A 157 0.12 14.95 -11.93
CA ALA A 157 -1.26 14.83 -11.46
C ALA A 157 -1.48 15.40 -10.03
N GLY A 158 -0.42 15.85 -9.35
CA GLY A 158 -0.49 16.32 -7.97
C GLY A 158 -0.78 15.23 -6.95
N VAL A 159 -0.41 13.98 -7.26
CA VAL A 159 -0.51 12.80 -6.40
C VAL A 159 0.86 12.54 -5.77
N LYS A 160 0.90 12.33 -4.45
CA LYS A 160 2.16 12.01 -3.75
C LYS A 160 2.42 10.48 -3.80
N PRO A 161 3.59 10.03 -4.26
CA PRO A 161 3.93 8.61 -4.23
C PRO A 161 4.19 8.13 -2.81
N GLU A 162 3.58 7.01 -2.42
CA GLU A 162 4.05 6.18 -1.29
C GLU A 162 5.10 5.21 -1.84
N LEU A 163 6.35 5.35 -1.41
CA LEU A 163 7.51 4.63 -1.95
C LEU A 163 7.62 3.25 -1.30
N GLU A 164 7.05 2.25 -1.97
CA GLU A 164 6.99 0.87 -1.49
C GLU A 164 8.35 0.18 -1.67
N CYS A 165 8.99 -0.14 -0.55
CA CYS A 165 10.32 -0.74 -0.51
C CYS A 165 10.21 -2.16 0.03
N PHE A 166 10.58 -3.13 -0.80
CA PHE A 166 10.56 -4.56 -0.45
C PHE A 166 11.97 -5.07 -0.07
N ASP A 167 13.00 -4.26 -0.30
CA ASP A 167 14.40 -4.57 0.02
C ASP A 167 15.21 -3.27 0.21
N LEU A 168 16.43 -3.36 0.72
CA LEU A 168 17.32 -2.22 0.95
C LEU A 168 17.67 -1.50 -0.36
N GLY A 169 17.84 -2.25 -1.46
CA GLY A 169 18.12 -1.66 -2.77
C GLY A 169 16.98 -0.78 -3.30
N HIS A 170 15.75 -1.03 -2.85
CA HIS A 170 14.58 -0.24 -3.26
C HIS A 170 14.60 1.16 -2.62
N ILE A 171 15.18 1.27 -1.42
CA ILE A 171 15.40 2.56 -0.75
C ILE A 171 16.42 3.41 -1.54
N GLU A 172 17.46 2.80 -2.11
CA GLU A 172 18.43 3.52 -2.95
C GLU A 172 17.81 4.00 -4.28
N ILE A 173 16.91 3.22 -4.87
CA ILE A 173 16.09 3.65 -6.03
C ILE A 173 15.23 4.86 -5.65
N ALA A 174 14.53 4.80 -4.52
CA ALA A 174 13.72 5.90 -4.01
C ALA A 174 14.57 7.17 -3.73
N LYS A 175 15.74 7.03 -3.09
CA LYS A 175 16.69 8.13 -2.88
C LYS A 175 17.14 8.75 -4.20
N ARG A 176 17.31 7.93 -5.25
CA ARG A 176 17.62 8.44 -6.59
C ARG A 176 16.48 9.30 -7.14
N LEU A 177 15.23 8.86 -7.02
CA LEU A 177 14.05 9.64 -7.44
C LEU A 177 13.96 10.98 -6.68
N ILE A 178 14.21 10.96 -5.37
CA ILE A 178 14.23 12.17 -4.54
C ILE A 178 15.33 13.14 -5.00
N SER A 179 16.54 12.64 -5.25
CA SER A 179 17.66 13.46 -5.74
C SER A 179 17.41 14.07 -7.12
N GLU A 180 16.49 13.49 -7.89
CA GLU A 180 16.06 13.96 -9.21
C GLU A 180 14.82 14.88 -9.11
N HIS A 181 14.39 15.25 -7.89
CA HIS A 181 13.18 16.03 -7.62
C HIS A 181 11.90 15.43 -8.23
N ALA A 182 11.87 14.10 -8.37
CA ALA A 182 10.71 13.37 -8.87
C ALA A 182 9.64 13.14 -7.79
N VAL A 183 10.01 13.25 -6.51
CA VAL A 183 9.16 13.04 -5.34
C VAL A 183 9.10 14.34 -4.52
N GLN A 184 7.91 14.71 -4.04
CA GLN A 184 7.69 15.91 -3.23
C GLN A 184 8.02 15.65 -1.74
N ASP A 185 8.57 16.65 -1.07
CA ASP A 185 8.80 16.61 0.38
C ASP A 185 7.48 16.70 1.19
N PRO A 186 7.44 16.14 2.42
CA PRO A 186 8.35 15.09 2.88
C PRO A 186 8.12 13.80 2.05
N PRO A 187 9.18 13.04 1.72
CA PRO A 187 9.01 11.78 1.02
C PRO A 187 8.40 10.73 1.97
N LEU A 188 7.50 9.91 1.44
CA LEU A 188 6.80 8.86 2.17
C LEU A 188 7.34 7.49 1.77
N PHE A 189 7.84 6.72 2.73
CA PHE A 189 8.34 5.36 2.53
C PHE A 189 7.46 4.33 3.24
N GLN A 190 7.23 3.19 2.59
CA GLN A 190 6.57 2.04 3.20
C GLN A 190 7.46 0.80 3.10
N PHE A 191 7.75 0.18 4.26
CA PHE A 191 8.49 -1.07 4.34
C PHE A 191 7.54 -2.24 4.16
N CYS A 192 7.68 -2.95 3.04
CA CYS A 192 6.89 -4.11 2.68
C CYS A 192 7.56 -5.39 3.21
N LEU A 193 7.24 -5.82 4.43
CA LEU A 193 7.97 -6.89 5.12
C LEU A 193 7.23 -8.23 5.06
N GLY A 194 7.96 -9.30 4.78
CA GLY A 194 7.40 -10.65 4.70
C GLY A 194 6.54 -10.89 3.46
N THR A 195 6.65 -10.02 2.46
CA THR A 195 5.96 -10.14 1.17
C THR A 195 6.92 -10.61 0.08
N GLY A 196 6.44 -11.55 -0.76
CA GLY A 196 7.26 -12.16 -1.80
C GLY A 196 8.53 -12.79 -1.22
N ASN A 197 9.64 -12.65 -1.94
CA ASN A 197 10.97 -13.09 -1.51
C ASN A 197 11.86 -11.90 -1.08
N GLY A 198 11.25 -10.80 -0.62
CA GLY A 198 11.95 -9.60 -0.17
C GLY A 198 12.35 -9.64 1.32
N ALA A 199 12.48 -8.46 1.92
CA ALA A 199 12.88 -8.26 3.30
C ALA A 199 11.94 -8.99 4.28
N PRO A 200 12.47 -9.75 5.26
CA PRO A 200 11.66 -10.46 6.24
C PRO A 200 11.05 -9.53 7.29
N ALA A 201 9.91 -9.92 7.86
CA ALA A 201 9.25 -9.21 8.98
C ALA A 201 9.94 -9.46 10.33
N VAL A 202 11.17 -8.99 10.46
CA VAL A 202 11.99 -9.13 11.68
C VAL A 202 12.60 -7.78 12.10
N PRO A 203 12.86 -7.55 13.40
CA PRO A 203 13.36 -6.26 13.90
C PRO A 203 14.62 -5.75 13.20
N ILE A 204 15.57 -6.65 12.87
CA ILE A 204 16.83 -6.25 12.21
C ILE A 204 16.61 -5.70 10.79
N ALA A 205 15.61 -6.21 10.07
CA ALA A 205 15.27 -5.72 8.73
C ALA A 205 14.65 -4.31 8.82
N VAL A 206 13.72 -4.10 9.76
CA VAL A 206 13.11 -2.78 10.02
C VAL A 206 14.20 -1.75 10.37
N GLN A 207 15.14 -2.13 11.24
CA GLN A 207 16.23 -1.25 11.63
C GLN A 207 17.13 -0.90 10.44
N ALA A 208 17.57 -1.89 9.67
CA ALA A 208 18.40 -1.65 8.50
C ALA A 208 17.72 -0.73 7.47
N MET A 209 16.42 -0.94 7.21
CA MET A 209 15.66 -0.10 6.29
C MET A 209 15.48 1.33 6.81
N ARG A 210 15.13 1.51 8.10
CA ARG A 210 14.99 2.83 8.74
C ARG A 210 16.29 3.62 8.69
N ASP A 211 17.40 2.98 9.01
CA ASP A 211 18.71 3.64 9.11
C ASP A 211 19.27 4.07 7.73
N LEU A 212 18.69 3.57 6.62
CA LEU A 212 19.02 4.00 5.25
C LEU A 212 18.17 5.16 4.72
N LEU A 213 17.10 5.55 5.43
CA LEU A 213 16.20 6.60 4.97
C LEU A 213 16.90 7.97 4.89
N PRO A 214 16.52 8.82 3.91
CA PRO A 214 16.99 10.20 3.90
C PRO A 214 16.39 11.00 5.08
N PRO A 215 17.07 12.05 5.56
CA PRO A 215 16.55 12.91 6.63
C PRO A 215 15.17 13.51 6.27
N GLY A 216 14.28 13.57 7.25
CA GLY A 216 12.94 14.15 7.07
C GLY A 216 11.94 13.25 6.34
N ALA A 217 12.31 12.02 5.99
CA ALA A 217 11.38 11.05 5.44
C ALA A 217 10.29 10.67 6.47
N VAL A 218 9.04 10.69 6.02
CA VAL A 218 7.94 10.02 6.71
C VAL A 218 8.00 8.56 6.32
N TRP A 219 7.86 7.65 7.29
CA TRP A 219 7.97 6.23 7.00
C TRP A 219 7.00 5.39 7.83
N GLY A 220 6.65 4.24 7.29
CA GLY A 220 5.89 3.20 7.97
C GLY A 220 6.19 1.84 7.36
N GLY A 221 5.33 0.88 7.66
CA GLY A 221 5.45 -0.46 7.09
C GLY A 221 4.30 -1.37 7.50
N PHE A 222 4.40 -2.61 7.04
CA PHE A 222 3.51 -3.69 7.45
C PHE A 222 4.27 -5.02 7.47
N GLY A 223 3.68 -6.00 8.15
CA GLY A 223 4.05 -7.41 8.03
C GLY A 223 2.88 -8.21 7.46
N CYS A 224 3.17 -9.29 6.74
CA CYS A 224 2.12 -10.15 6.19
C CYS A 224 1.63 -11.22 7.18
N ALA A 225 0.36 -11.62 7.01
CA ALA A 225 -0.28 -12.71 7.73
C ALA A 225 -0.08 -12.61 9.25
N ALA A 226 0.52 -13.64 9.86
CA ALA A 226 0.68 -13.70 11.32
C ALA A 226 1.56 -12.58 11.88
N ASP A 227 2.36 -11.90 11.05
CA ASP A 227 3.31 -10.87 11.49
C ASP A 227 2.73 -9.45 11.46
N GLU A 228 1.53 -9.25 10.88
CA GLU A 228 0.88 -7.94 10.76
C GLU A 228 0.83 -7.20 12.11
N MET A 229 0.16 -7.79 13.12
CA MET A 229 0.01 -7.15 14.43
C MET A 229 1.32 -7.08 15.23
N ARG A 230 2.28 -7.97 14.96
CA ARG A 230 3.63 -7.88 15.57
C ARG A 230 4.38 -6.69 15.01
N MET A 231 4.28 -6.44 13.71
CA MET A 231 4.91 -5.30 13.06
C MET A 231 4.29 -3.97 13.47
N VAL A 232 2.98 -3.91 13.76
CA VAL A 232 2.37 -2.71 14.36
C VAL A 232 3.17 -2.26 15.60
N GLY A 233 3.40 -3.16 16.56
CA GLY A 233 4.17 -2.83 17.76
C GLY A 233 5.62 -2.45 17.46
N GLN A 234 6.30 -3.19 16.57
CA GLN A 234 7.69 -2.93 16.20
C GLN A 234 7.87 -1.55 15.54
N LEU A 235 7.00 -1.20 14.60
CA LEU A 235 7.06 0.06 13.85
C LEU A 235 6.78 1.26 14.77
N VAL A 236 5.76 1.16 15.62
CA VAL A 236 5.44 2.19 16.61
C VAL A 236 6.62 2.40 17.58
N ALA A 237 7.23 1.33 18.09
CA ALA A 237 8.39 1.42 18.98
C ALA A 237 9.59 2.14 18.35
N MET A 238 9.67 2.15 17.02
CA MET A 238 10.76 2.75 16.26
C MET A 238 10.43 4.12 15.68
N GLY A 239 9.21 4.64 15.91
CA GLY A 239 8.76 5.95 15.44
C GLY A 239 8.13 5.94 14.05
N GLY A 240 7.79 4.78 13.50
CA GLY A 240 7.13 4.62 12.20
C GLY A 240 5.61 4.65 12.26
N HIS A 241 5.00 4.75 11.09
CA HIS A 241 3.56 4.54 10.86
C HIS A 241 3.26 3.07 10.53
N VAL A 242 1.98 2.69 10.56
CA VAL A 242 1.59 1.29 10.43
C VAL A 242 0.56 1.08 9.34
N ARG A 243 0.60 -0.11 8.73
CA ARG A 243 -0.41 -0.60 7.81
C ARG A 243 -0.93 -1.96 8.29
N VAL A 244 -2.24 -2.13 8.17
CA VAL A 244 -2.98 -3.38 8.43
C VAL A 244 -4.09 -3.56 7.38
N GLY A 245 -4.71 -4.73 7.30
CA GLY A 245 -5.91 -4.92 6.51
C GLY A 245 -5.96 -6.28 5.83
N LEU A 246 -7.12 -6.59 5.25
CA LEU A 246 -7.37 -7.89 4.62
C LEU A 246 -6.50 -8.18 3.39
N GLU A 247 -5.87 -7.16 2.82
CA GLU A 247 -4.82 -7.32 1.83
C GLU A 247 -3.61 -8.09 2.37
N ASP A 248 -3.22 -7.80 3.61
CA ASP A 248 -1.98 -8.28 4.21
C ASP A 248 -2.23 -9.48 5.14
N ASN A 249 -3.39 -9.52 5.82
CA ASN A 249 -3.75 -10.58 6.75
C ASN A 249 -5.28 -10.76 6.85
N ILE A 250 -5.75 -12.02 6.80
CA ILE A 250 -7.18 -12.34 6.90
C ILE A 250 -7.63 -12.80 8.30
N TYR A 251 -6.72 -12.88 9.27
CA TYR A 251 -7.00 -13.46 10.58
C TYR A 251 -6.81 -12.43 11.71
N LEU A 252 -7.83 -12.27 12.56
CA LEU A 252 -7.70 -11.48 13.78
C LEU A 252 -6.77 -12.19 14.79
N ARG A 253 -6.89 -13.52 14.82
CA ARG A 253 -6.05 -14.46 15.57
C ARG A 253 -6.16 -15.83 14.93
N ARG A 254 -5.33 -16.77 15.38
CA ARG A 254 -5.30 -18.15 14.83
C ARG A 254 -6.72 -18.74 14.72
N GLY A 255 -7.14 -19.01 13.49
CA GLY A 255 -8.43 -19.65 13.18
C GLY A 255 -9.65 -18.72 13.21
N VAL A 256 -9.49 -17.43 13.47
CA VAL A 256 -10.59 -16.45 13.48
C VAL A 256 -10.35 -15.42 12.41
N LEU A 257 -11.21 -15.42 11.39
CA LEU A 257 -11.18 -14.46 10.30
C LEU A 257 -11.52 -13.05 10.81
N ALA A 258 -10.95 -12.03 10.17
CA ALA A 258 -11.16 -10.63 10.52
C ALA A 258 -11.97 -9.86 9.48
N SER A 259 -12.55 -8.74 9.88
CA SER A 259 -12.87 -7.62 9.02
C SER A 259 -11.74 -6.58 9.01
N ASN A 260 -11.73 -5.67 8.04
CA ASN A 260 -10.79 -4.55 8.04
C ASN A 260 -10.93 -3.69 9.32
N ALA A 261 -12.16 -3.43 9.76
CA ALA A 261 -12.42 -2.65 10.97
C ALA A 261 -11.84 -3.32 12.23
N GLU A 262 -11.96 -4.65 12.36
CA GLU A 262 -11.37 -5.37 13.50
C GLU A 262 -9.84 -5.34 13.51
N LEU A 263 -9.19 -5.38 12.34
CA LEU A 263 -7.73 -5.24 12.26
C LEU A 263 -7.30 -3.82 12.64
N VAL A 264 -8.01 -2.80 12.17
CA VAL A 264 -7.77 -1.41 12.56
C VAL A 264 -7.97 -1.21 14.06
N ASP A 265 -9.09 -1.66 14.63
CA ASP A 265 -9.37 -1.55 16.07
C ASP A 265 -8.29 -2.23 16.92
N ASN A 266 -7.80 -3.40 16.48
CA ASN A 266 -6.70 -4.08 17.16
C ASN A 266 -5.40 -3.26 17.11
N ALA A 267 -5.08 -2.67 15.96
CA ALA A 267 -3.91 -1.80 15.81
C ALA A 267 -4.01 -0.53 16.66
N VAL A 268 -5.19 0.12 16.69
CA VAL A 268 -5.50 1.26 17.58
C VAL A 268 -5.19 0.88 19.02
N GLY A 269 -5.72 -0.26 19.49
CA GLY A 269 -5.48 -0.73 20.85
C GLY A 269 -4.00 -0.96 21.16
N ILE A 270 -3.21 -1.48 20.22
CA ILE A 270 -1.75 -1.64 20.39
C ILE A 270 -1.08 -0.27 20.53
N ILE A 271 -1.36 0.66 19.61
CA ILE A 271 -0.77 2.00 19.58
C ILE A 271 -1.04 2.75 20.89
N GLU A 272 -2.30 2.74 21.35
CA GLU A 272 -2.70 3.45 22.57
C GLU A 272 -2.09 2.82 23.83
N ARG A 273 -2.03 1.48 23.90
CA ARG A 273 -1.38 0.77 25.02
C ARG A 273 0.13 1.02 25.07
N MET A 274 0.75 1.43 23.97
CA MET A 274 2.15 1.86 23.92
C MET A 274 2.35 3.34 24.28
N GLY A 275 1.27 4.09 24.57
CA GLY A 275 1.32 5.51 24.92
C GLY A 275 1.37 6.47 23.72
N ALA A 276 1.23 5.95 22.50
CA ALA A 276 1.05 6.72 21.29
C ALA A 276 -0.45 7.05 21.06
N SER A 277 -0.76 7.87 20.06
CA SER A 277 -2.13 8.20 19.67
C SER A 277 -2.32 8.03 18.18
N VAL A 278 -3.52 7.66 17.74
CA VAL A 278 -3.82 7.48 16.32
C VAL A 278 -4.09 8.83 15.67
N ALA A 279 -3.56 9.03 14.45
CA ALA A 279 -3.77 10.23 13.67
C ALA A 279 -5.17 10.20 13.02
N THR A 280 -5.87 11.32 13.05
CA THR A 280 -7.04 11.57 12.19
C THR A 280 -6.61 11.74 10.73
N PRO A 281 -7.52 11.61 9.75
CA PRO A 281 -7.21 11.93 8.35
C PRO A 281 -6.63 13.34 8.15
N ALA A 282 -7.12 14.34 8.89
CA ALA A 282 -6.59 15.71 8.82
C ALA A 282 -5.14 15.80 9.34
N GLU A 283 -4.84 15.13 10.46
CA GLU A 283 -3.47 15.05 11.00
C GLU A 283 -2.55 14.26 10.06
N ALA A 284 -3.03 13.17 9.47
CA ALA A 284 -2.28 12.40 8.48
C ALA A 284 -1.93 13.26 7.27
N ARG A 285 -2.87 14.02 6.70
CA ARG A 285 -2.59 14.96 5.60
C ARG A 285 -1.51 15.98 5.95
N ALA A 286 -1.54 16.53 7.18
CA ALA A 286 -0.52 17.46 7.64
C ALA A 286 0.87 16.80 7.79
N ILE A 287 0.95 15.59 8.37
CA ILE A 287 2.19 14.82 8.50
C ILE A 287 2.76 14.47 7.11
N LEU A 288 1.89 14.05 6.20
CA LEU A 288 2.26 13.60 4.85
C LEU A 288 2.53 14.76 3.88
N GLY A 289 2.14 15.99 4.22
CA GLY A 289 2.25 17.14 3.32
C GLY A 289 1.40 16.98 2.06
N VAL A 290 0.14 16.58 2.21
CA VAL A 290 -0.85 16.46 1.13
C VAL A 290 -2.13 17.22 1.48
N GLU A 291 -2.88 17.62 0.46
CA GLU A 291 -4.15 18.32 0.61
C GLU A 291 -5.32 17.40 0.31
N LYS A 292 -6.49 17.69 0.90
CA LYS A 292 -7.71 16.91 0.63
C LYS A 292 -8.11 17.03 -0.85
N ARG A 293 -8.42 15.89 -1.47
CA ARG A 293 -8.81 15.78 -2.88
C ARG A 293 -10.23 15.22 -3.00
N GLY A 294 -11.21 16.09 -3.24
CA GLY A 294 -12.64 15.73 -3.29
C GLY A 294 -13.27 15.70 -1.91
#